data_AF-A0A2P5I592-F1
#
_entry.id   AF-A0A2P5I592-F1
#
_cell.length_a   1.000
_cell.length_b   1.000
_cell.length_c   1.000
_cell.angle_alpha   90.00
_cell.angle_beta   90.00
_cell.angle_gamma   90.00
#
_symmetry.space_group_name_H-M   'P 1'
#
loop_
_entity.id
_entity.type
_entity.pdbx_description
1 polymer ?
#
loop_
_entity_poly.entity_id
_entity_poly.type
_entity_poly.pdbx_seq_one_letter_code
_entity_poly.pdbx_strand_id
1 'polypeptide(L)'
;MNNLPSLATTSLIAIGFILAYLLSYSVYQVFFSPLRKIPGPKLWAASYIPYVRLYTSGNGHREILKLHQKYGPIVRVGPTHISVNHPDGMQDVRGHRKTGENPKDIINSIPNRDNIIGSNREDHSRFRRLLAHGFSAQAMLEQQPVIKHYVDQLFTRLHEVAEGGTKTVDIERWFNYTTFDVIGDLSFGEPFGCLENSTYHPWVDIIFKSVKNMSLITASRRLSWIGPLLLMTVPRSLATKFAENKELSRQKMRKRLDLGTSRPDFVAAMIKKSETVGSTISFDELASHAFLLVVAGSETTATLMSAVTFYLATHPESLAKLNEEVRSAFESEDQIDMLSIQNLKYLSAVLDESMRLYPPLPSSSPRQIGKGGDKILGEFIPEGTSVDVWQWAVYHNPDHFAKAEEFIPERWLGDPRFAGDAKRALQPFSIGPRNCIGKNLANAEMRMILSRLIWNFDIRAGEDLHKWYDNSNQQVQYAHYPSLADKVVVISGGATGIGGCMSETFAHQGSRVIILAKLDEPARQLIDDLAANGVKHSPEFHHCDMTAPYLRSSLNVNLRHAFFLTQALMPGLVAAGAGPGSSSVINMGSIIWAIPETGAVSYVASKAAMVGLIKTLAHEFGP
;
A
#
# COMPACT_ATOMS: atom_id res chain seq x y z
N MET A 1 41.15 -31.23 -28.95
CA MET A 1 40.93 -30.20 -27.91
C MET A 1 39.68 -29.44 -28.30
N ASN A 2 38.66 -29.50 -27.45
CA ASN A 2 37.29 -29.07 -27.77
C ASN A 2 37.19 -27.54 -27.89
N ASN A 3 36.67 -27.09 -29.04
CA ASN A 3 36.24 -25.71 -29.29
C ASN A 3 35.01 -25.40 -28.44
N LEU A 4 35.19 -25.07 -27.17
CA LEU A 4 34.11 -24.48 -26.37
C LEU A 4 33.89 -23.03 -26.86
N PRO A 5 32.64 -22.63 -27.12
CA PRO A 5 32.32 -21.26 -27.51
C PRO A 5 32.81 -20.28 -26.44
N SER A 6 33.30 -19.12 -26.87
CA SER A 6 33.72 -18.06 -25.93
C SER A 6 32.57 -17.69 -24.98
N LEU A 7 32.90 -17.17 -23.78
CA LEU A 7 31.89 -16.76 -22.80
C LEU A 7 30.86 -15.80 -23.42
N ALA A 8 31.31 -14.88 -24.28
CA ALA A 8 30.47 -13.94 -25.02
C ALA A 8 29.50 -14.65 -26.00
N THR A 9 29.99 -15.65 -26.74
CA THR A 9 29.15 -16.44 -27.66
C THR A 9 28.08 -17.22 -26.90
N THR A 10 28.44 -17.82 -25.76
CA THR A 10 27.51 -18.54 -24.88
C THR A 10 26.45 -17.61 -24.31
N SER A 11 26.83 -16.40 -23.86
CA SER A 11 25.89 -15.39 -23.37
C SER A 11 24.92 -14.91 -24.46
N LEU A 12 25.39 -14.67 -25.69
CA LEU A 12 24.53 -14.26 -26.80
C LEU A 12 23.52 -15.34 -27.20
N ILE A 13 23.95 -16.60 -27.21
CA ILE A 13 23.07 -17.75 -27.45
C ILE A 13 21.99 -17.83 -26.36
N ALA A 14 22.36 -17.70 -25.08
CA ALA A 14 21.42 -17.71 -23.97
C ALA A 14 20.39 -16.56 -24.06
N ILE A 15 20.85 -15.34 -24.35
CA ILE A 15 19.97 -14.18 -24.58
C ILE A 15 19.01 -14.45 -25.75
N GLY A 16 19.52 -15.02 -26.86
CA GLY A 16 18.71 -15.41 -28.01
C GLY A 16 17.60 -16.38 -27.65
N PHE A 17 17.91 -17.44 -26.88
CA PHE A 17 16.90 -18.39 -26.40
C PHE A 17 15.86 -17.75 -25.48
N ILE A 18 16.28 -16.85 -24.58
CA ILE A 18 15.38 -16.12 -23.69
C ILE A 18 14.42 -15.24 -24.51
N LEU A 19 14.93 -14.46 -25.48
CA LEU A 19 14.11 -13.61 -26.33
C LEU A 19 13.14 -14.42 -27.20
N ALA A 20 13.60 -15.52 -27.78
CA ALA A 20 12.76 -16.43 -28.56
C ALA A 20 11.63 -17.02 -27.69
N TYR A 21 11.94 -17.46 -26.48
CA TYR A 21 10.95 -17.97 -25.52
C TYR A 21 9.94 -16.89 -25.11
N LEU A 22 10.39 -15.68 -24.78
CA LEU A 22 9.50 -14.57 -24.41
C LEU A 22 8.58 -14.17 -25.57
N LEU A 23 9.10 -14.16 -26.80
CA LEU A 23 8.32 -13.88 -27.99
C LEU A 23 7.30 -15.00 -28.25
N SER A 24 7.72 -16.27 -28.22
CA SER A 24 6.82 -17.41 -28.45
C SER A 24 5.74 -17.49 -27.37
N TYR A 25 6.08 -17.23 -26.11
CA TYR A 25 5.14 -17.13 -25.01
C TYR A 25 4.14 -16.00 -25.25
N SER A 26 4.60 -14.80 -25.62
CA SER A 26 3.73 -13.64 -25.89
C SER A 26 2.75 -13.91 -27.03
N VAL A 27 3.23 -14.49 -28.13
CA VAL A 27 2.39 -14.90 -29.28
C VAL A 27 1.37 -15.96 -28.86
N TYR A 28 1.81 -16.99 -28.13
CA TYR A 28 0.89 -18.00 -27.60
C TYR A 28 -0.18 -17.38 -26.73
N GLN A 29 0.19 -16.51 -25.79
CA GLN A 29 -0.74 -15.90 -24.86
C GLN A 29 -1.78 -15.01 -25.56
N VAL A 30 -1.38 -14.27 -26.59
CA VAL A 30 -2.28 -13.35 -27.30
C VAL A 30 -3.23 -14.07 -28.24
N PHE A 31 -2.75 -15.07 -28.98
CA PHE A 31 -3.50 -15.65 -30.11
C PHE A 31 -4.02 -17.07 -29.86
N PHE A 32 -3.33 -17.86 -29.05
CA PHE A 32 -3.61 -19.30 -28.92
C PHE A 32 -4.13 -19.68 -27.54
N SER A 33 -3.94 -18.82 -26.52
CA SER A 33 -4.34 -19.15 -25.16
C SER A 33 -5.85 -19.43 -25.03
N PRO A 34 -6.25 -20.20 -24.01
CA PRO A 34 -7.65 -20.41 -23.66
C PRO A 34 -8.41 -19.09 -23.40
N LEU A 35 -7.71 -18.03 -22.96
CA LEU A 35 -8.27 -16.72 -22.68
C LEU A 35 -8.28 -15.77 -23.89
N ARG A 36 -7.96 -16.24 -25.11
CA ARG A 36 -7.88 -15.39 -26.32
C ARG A 36 -9.19 -14.66 -26.68
N LYS A 37 -10.33 -15.21 -26.25
CA LYS A 37 -11.66 -14.63 -26.48
C LYS A 37 -12.03 -13.54 -25.48
N ILE A 38 -11.38 -13.50 -24.32
CA ILE A 38 -11.66 -12.49 -23.30
C ILE A 38 -11.07 -11.15 -23.78
N PRO A 39 -11.87 -10.07 -23.86
CA PRO A 39 -11.42 -8.78 -24.37
C PRO A 39 -10.43 -8.13 -23.42
N GLY A 40 -9.54 -7.29 -23.94
CA GLY A 40 -8.54 -6.55 -23.15
C GLY A 40 -7.33 -6.12 -23.98
N PRO A 41 -6.44 -5.27 -23.44
CA PRO A 41 -5.26 -4.82 -24.16
C PRO A 41 -4.30 -5.97 -24.46
N LYS A 42 -3.80 -6.06 -25.70
CA LYS A 42 -2.93 -7.17 -26.13
C LYS A 42 -1.60 -7.23 -25.37
N LEU A 43 -1.04 -6.08 -24.98
CA LEU A 43 0.16 -6.02 -24.15
C LEU A 43 -0.03 -6.67 -22.77
N TRP A 44 -1.22 -6.58 -22.21
CA TRP A 44 -1.57 -7.18 -20.91
C TRP A 44 -1.82 -8.67 -21.05
N ALA A 45 -2.42 -9.09 -22.18
CA ALA A 45 -2.50 -10.51 -22.51
C ALA A 45 -1.10 -11.15 -22.70
N ALA A 46 -0.11 -10.41 -23.20
CA ALA A 46 1.24 -10.92 -23.42
C ALA A 46 2.11 -10.95 -22.14
N SER A 47 1.91 -10.02 -21.20
CA SER A 47 2.83 -9.84 -20.06
C SER A 47 2.13 -9.30 -18.81
N TYR A 48 2.65 -9.67 -17.63
CA TYR A 48 2.26 -9.10 -16.33
C TYR A 48 2.87 -7.72 -16.04
N ILE A 49 3.82 -7.22 -16.85
CA ILE A 49 4.48 -5.92 -16.62
C ILE A 49 3.47 -4.76 -16.50
N PRO A 50 2.47 -4.61 -17.39
CA PRO A 50 1.48 -3.54 -17.25
C PRO A 50 0.63 -3.69 -15.99
N TYR A 51 0.24 -4.92 -15.64
CA TYR A 51 -0.51 -5.19 -14.42
C TYR A 51 0.29 -4.85 -13.16
N VAL A 52 1.56 -5.23 -13.11
CA VAL A 52 2.45 -4.92 -11.99
C VAL A 52 2.63 -3.41 -11.86
N ARG A 53 2.89 -2.70 -12.97
CA ARG A 53 2.95 -1.23 -12.96
C ARG A 53 1.66 -0.60 -12.46
N LEU A 54 0.50 -1.11 -12.89
CA LEU A 54 -0.81 -0.68 -12.40
C LEU A 54 -0.93 -0.91 -10.90
N TYR A 55 -0.61 -2.12 -10.43
CA TYR A 55 -0.77 -2.53 -9.04
C TYR A 55 0.10 -1.70 -8.09
N THR A 56 1.30 -1.30 -8.51
CA THR A 56 2.21 -0.46 -7.71
C THR A 56 2.03 1.05 -7.93
N SER A 57 1.12 1.48 -8.80
CA SER A 57 0.95 2.91 -9.14
C SER A 57 0.16 3.74 -8.12
N GLY A 58 -0.52 3.10 -7.18
CA GLY A 58 -1.53 3.75 -6.32
C GLY A 58 -2.87 4.06 -7.01
N ASN A 59 -2.90 4.09 -8.35
CA ASN A 59 -4.07 4.48 -9.15
C ASN A 59 -4.79 3.32 -9.84
N GLY A 60 -4.46 2.07 -9.47
CA GLY A 60 -4.90 0.91 -10.25
C GLY A 60 -6.41 0.71 -10.32
N HIS A 61 -7.15 1.12 -9.30
CA HIS A 61 -8.61 1.03 -9.28
C HIS A 61 -9.28 1.86 -10.39
N ARG A 62 -8.75 3.07 -10.69
CA ARG A 62 -9.28 3.94 -11.75
C ARG A 62 -8.99 3.38 -13.13
N GLU A 63 -7.78 2.89 -13.34
CA GLU A 63 -7.38 2.32 -14.63
C GLU A 63 -8.16 1.04 -14.93
N ILE A 64 -8.44 0.21 -13.91
CA ILE A 64 -9.33 -0.95 -14.06
C ILE A 64 -10.75 -0.52 -14.44
N LEU A 65 -11.31 0.54 -13.84
CA LEU A 65 -12.62 1.06 -14.25
C LEU A 65 -12.62 1.49 -15.73
N LYS A 66 -11.60 2.24 -16.18
CA LYS A 66 -11.46 2.64 -17.60
C LYS A 66 -11.40 1.44 -18.54
N LEU A 67 -10.68 0.39 -18.15
CA LEU A 67 -10.61 -0.85 -18.92
C LEU A 67 -11.99 -1.51 -19.04
N HIS A 68 -12.77 -1.54 -17.95
CA HIS A 68 -14.12 -2.09 -17.96
C HIS A 68 -15.10 -1.25 -18.79
N GLN A 69 -15.03 0.08 -18.72
CA GLN A 69 -15.81 0.98 -19.58
C GLN A 69 -15.51 0.76 -21.07
N LYS A 70 -14.28 0.36 -21.42
CA LYS A 70 -13.88 0.10 -22.81
C LYS A 70 -14.18 -1.31 -23.30
N TYR A 71 -13.96 -2.32 -22.47
CA TYR A 71 -13.94 -3.73 -22.89
C TYR A 71 -15.10 -4.55 -22.35
N GLY A 72 -15.91 -4.00 -21.43
CA GLY A 72 -17.09 -4.65 -20.85
C GLY A 72 -16.85 -5.34 -19.50
N PRO A 73 -17.76 -6.23 -19.07
CA PRO A 73 -17.81 -6.73 -17.69
C PRO A 73 -16.70 -7.72 -17.33
N ILE A 74 -16.07 -8.39 -18.31
CA ILE A 74 -14.92 -9.29 -18.10
C ILE A 74 -13.78 -8.82 -18.97
N VAL A 75 -12.65 -8.47 -18.35
CA VAL A 75 -11.47 -7.93 -19.05
C VAL A 75 -10.23 -8.72 -18.71
N ARG A 76 -9.43 -9.07 -19.72
CA ARG A 76 -8.13 -9.72 -19.55
C ARG A 76 -7.08 -8.70 -19.13
N VAL A 77 -6.58 -8.85 -17.91
CA VAL A 77 -5.60 -7.94 -17.26
C VAL A 77 -4.25 -8.62 -17.01
N GLY A 78 -4.03 -9.80 -17.59
CA GLY A 78 -2.75 -10.50 -17.57
C GLY A 78 -2.77 -11.74 -18.46
N PRO A 79 -1.62 -12.41 -18.63
CA PRO A 79 -1.54 -13.66 -19.39
C PRO A 79 -2.54 -14.71 -18.93
N THR A 80 -2.68 -14.90 -17.61
CA THR A 80 -3.61 -15.86 -17.00
C THR A 80 -4.51 -15.19 -15.95
N HIS A 81 -4.89 -13.93 -16.19
CA HIS A 81 -5.59 -13.09 -15.21
C HIS A 81 -6.68 -12.26 -15.87
N ILE A 82 -7.88 -12.31 -15.31
CA ILE A 82 -9.04 -11.50 -15.71
C ILE A 82 -9.58 -10.67 -14.54
N SER A 83 -10.14 -9.51 -14.84
CA SER A 83 -10.90 -8.66 -13.93
C SER A 83 -12.38 -8.71 -14.31
N VAL A 84 -13.25 -8.68 -13.30
CA VAL A 84 -14.71 -8.72 -13.44
C VAL A 84 -15.30 -7.47 -12.78
N ASN A 85 -16.12 -6.74 -13.53
CA ASN A 85 -16.87 -5.57 -13.07
C ASN A 85 -18.34 -5.75 -13.47
N HIS A 86 -19.12 -6.31 -12.54
CA HIS A 86 -20.55 -6.58 -12.70
C HIS A 86 -21.19 -6.77 -11.31
N PRO A 87 -22.48 -6.43 -11.10
CA PRO A 87 -23.14 -6.61 -9.80
C PRO A 87 -23.19 -8.06 -9.30
N ASP A 88 -23.22 -9.03 -10.22
CA ASP A 88 -23.14 -10.47 -9.92
C ASP A 88 -21.71 -11.01 -9.78
N GLY A 89 -20.69 -10.24 -10.19
CA GLY A 89 -19.32 -10.74 -10.31
C GLY A 89 -18.76 -11.25 -8.98
N MET A 90 -19.09 -10.58 -7.87
CA MET A 90 -18.66 -11.02 -6.55
C MET A 90 -19.27 -12.39 -6.20
N GLN A 91 -20.54 -12.63 -6.57
CA GLN A 91 -21.26 -13.89 -6.29
C GLN A 91 -20.66 -15.06 -7.05
N ASP A 92 -20.40 -14.88 -8.34
CA ASP A 92 -19.78 -15.92 -9.17
C ASP A 92 -18.34 -16.22 -8.71
N VAL A 93 -17.56 -15.19 -8.38
CA VAL A 93 -16.15 -15.34 -8.04
C VAL A 93 -15.93 -15.84 -6.61
N ARG A 94 -16.72 -15.34 -5.64
CA ARG A 94 -16.47 -15.49 -4.18
C ARG A 94 -17.63 -16.08 -3.39
N GLY A 95 -18.84 -16.16 -3.96
CA GLY A 95 -20.04 -16.63 -3.27
C GLY A 95 -19.96 -18.11 -2.85
N HIS A 96 -20.98 -18.56 -2.12
CA HIS A 96 -21.16 -19.98 -1.84
C HIS A 96 -21.53 -20.72 -3.12
N ARG A 97 -20.80 -21.78 -3.47
CA ARG A 97 -20.99 -22.52 -4.73
C ARG A 97 -21.12 -24.02 -4.46
N LYS A 98 -21.89 -24.70 -5.32
CA LYS A 98 -22.06 -26.17 -5.26
C LYS A 98 -20.73 -26.92 -5.50
N THR A 99 -19.85 -26.32 -6.30
CA THR A 99 -18.51 -26.84 -6.63
C THR A 99 -17.45 -26.52 -5.58
N GLY A 100 -17.81 -25.89 -4.45
CA GLY A 100 -16.89 -25.50 -3.38
C GLY A 100 -16.59 -24.01 -3.37
N GLU A 101 -15.32 -23.63 -3.25
CA GLU A 101 -14.86 -22.23 -3.35
C GLU A 101 -13.75 -22.12 -4.40
N ASN A 102 -13.64 -20.96 -5.06
CA ASN A 102 -12.43 -20.62 -5.80
C ASN A 102 -11.31 -20.30 -4.77
N PRO A 103 -10.19 -21.05 -4.75
CA PRO A 103 -9.12 -20.82 -3.80
C PRO A 103 -8.54 -19.41 -3.92
N LYS A 104 -7.87 -18.93 -2.86
CA LYS A 104 -7.06 -17.70 -2.94
C LYS A 104 -5.94 -17.89 -3.95
N ASP A 105 -5.63 -16.83 -4.68
CA ASP A 105 -4.42 -16.79 -5.50
C ASP A 105 -3.17 -17.02 -4.62
N ILE A 106 -2.34 -17.98 -5.04
CA ILE A 106 -1.20 -18.46 -4.26
C ILE A 106 -0.18 -17.34 -4.02
N ILE A 107 0.07 -16.49 -5.01
CA ILE A 107 1.07 -15.44 -4.92
C ILE A 107 0.70 -14.44 -3.82
N ASN A 108 -0.60 -14.13 -3.71
CA ASN A 108 -1.15 -13.20 -2.72
C ASN A 108 -1.31 -13.85 -1.33
N SER A 109 -1.44 -15.17 -1.23
CA SER A 109 -1.73 -15.87 0.03
C SER A 109 -0.49 -16.34 0.80
N ILE A 110 0.64 -16.57 0.12
CA ILE A 110 1.91 -17.04 0.73
C ILE A 110 2.29 -16.31 2.04
N PRO A 111 2.24 -14.97 2.13
CA PRO A 111 2.67 -14.26 3.34
C PRO A 111 1.83 -14.55 4.59
N ASN A 112 0.61 -15.07 4.42
CA ASN A 112 -0.42 -15.15 5.46
C ASN A 112 -1.00 -16.56 5.63
N ARG A 113 -0.25 -17.61 5.28
CA ARG A 113 -0.77 -19.00 5.30
C ARG A 113 -1.20 -19.48 6.68
N ASP A 114 -0.55 -18.96 7.74
CA ASP A 114 -0.79 -19.37 9.12
C ASP A 114 -2.01 -18.67 9.75
N ASN A 115 -2.80 -17.91 8.96
CA ASN A 115 -4.00 -17.23 9.44
C ASN A 115 -5.16 -17.29 8.45
N ILE A 116 -6.34 -16.88 8.92
CA ILE A 116 -7.60 -16.93 8.17
C ILE A 116 -7.58 -16.18 6.82
N ILE A 117 -6.68 -15.20 6.59
CA ILE A 117 -6.63 -14.50 5.30
C ILE A 117 -5.95 -15.32 4.21
N GLY A 118 -4.81 -15.95 4.51
CA GLY A 118 -3.97 -16.64 3.52
C GLY A 118 -4.04 -18.16 3.54
N SER A 119 -4.80 -18.75 4.46
CA SER A 119 -4.92 -20.21 4.59
C SER A 119 -5.68 -20.88 3.44
N ASN A 120 -5.39 -22.16 3.23
CA ASN A 120 -6.14 -23.03 2.30
C ASN A 120 -7.59 -23.23 2.78
N ARG A 121 -8.41 -23.98 2.04
CA ARG A 121 -9.84 -24.17 2.36
C ARG A 121 -10.07 -24.88 3.69
N GLU A 122 -9.30 -25.91 3.98
CA GLU A 122 -9.46 -26.76 5.16
C GLU A 122 -9.09 -25.98 6.42
N ASP A 123 -7.90 -25.36 6.42
CA ASP A 123 -7.44 -24.50 7.50
C ASP A 123 -8.33 -23.29 7.69
N HIS A 124 -8.78 -22.63 6.61
CA HIS A 124 -9.76 -21.55 6.71
C HIS A 124 -11.04 -21.99 7.40
N SER A 125 -11.56 -23.18 7.06
CA SER A 125 -12.79 -23.70 7.66
C SER A 125 -12.61 -23.99 9.15
N ARG A 126 -11.43 -24.48 9.55
CA ARG A 126 -11.03 -24.66 10.96
C ARG A 126 -10.94 -23.32 11.68
N PHE A 127 -10.14 -22.38 11.16
CA PHE A 127 -9.96 -21.06 11.75
C PHE A 127 -11.26 -20.28 11.86
N ARG A 128 -12.08 -20.26 10.80
CA ARG A 128 -13.38 -19.59 10.80
C ARG A 128 -14.28 -20.12 11.90
N ARG A 129 -14.31 -21.44 12.11
CA ARG A 129 -15.12 -22.08 13.17
C ARG A 129 -14.65 -21.68 14.57
N LEU A 130 -13.34 -21.56 14.78
CA LEU A 130 -12.75 -21.16 16.06
C LEU A 130 -13.00 -19.68 16.35
N LEU A 131 -12.77 -18.81 15.37
CA LEU A 131 -12.89 -17.37 15.52
C LEU A 131 -14.34 -16.88 15.58
N ALA A 132 -15.26 -17.49 14.83
CA ALA A 132 -16.63 -16.98 14.67
C ALA A 132 -17.38 -16.76 16.00
N HIS A 133 -17.05 -17.52 17.05
CA HIS A 133 -17.64 -17.32 18.37
C HIS A 133 -17.31 -15.92 18.95
N GLY A 134 -16.05 -15.49 18.82
CA GLY A 134 -15.58 -14.18 19.28
C GLY A 134 -16.14 -12.99 18.48
N PHE A 135 -16.76 -13.25 17.33
CA PHE A 135 -17.42 -12.25 16.47
C PHE A 135 -18.95 -12.42 16.40
N SER A 136 -19.52 -13.25 17.29
CA SER A 136 -20.96 -13.44 17.39
C SER A 136 -21.64 -12.21 18.00
N ALA A 137 -22.94 -12.02 17.74
CA ALA A 137 -23.69 -10.91 18.34
C ALA A 137 -23.61 -10.90 19.87
N GLN A 138 -23.67 -12.08 20.49
CA GLN A 138 -23.51 -12.24 21.94
C GLN A 138 -22.12 -11.78 22.42
N ALA A 139 -21.05 -12.21 21.73
CA ALA A 139 -19.69 -11.79 22.07
C ALA A 139 -19.51 -10.27 21.91
N MET A 140 -20.16 -9.63 20.93
CA MET A 140 -20.11 -8.17 20.78
C MET A 140 -20.72 -7.45 21.99
N LEU A 141 -21.85 -7.94 22.51
CA LEU A 141 -22.46 -7.38 23.71
C LEU A 141 -21.56 -7.56 24.95
N GLU A 142 -20.91 -8.71 25.08
CA GLU A 142 -19.94 -8.99 26.15
C GLU A 142 -18.67 -8.11 26.04
N GLN A 143 -18.29 -7.74 24.82
CA GLN A 143 -17.16 -6.86 24.50
C GLN A 143 -17.50 -5.37 24.60
N GLN A 144 -18.80 -5.00 24.59
CA GLN A 144 -19.25 -3.61 24.60
C GLN A 144 -18.61 -2.77 25.71
N PRO A 145 -18.45 -3.23 26.97
CA PRO A 145 -17.82 -2.42 28.01
C PRO A 145 -16.39 -2.01 27.67
N VAL A 146 -15.62 -2.90 27.03
CA VAL A 146 -14.24 -2.62 26.59
C VAL A 146 -14.25 -1.59 25.47
N ILE A 147 -15.12 -1.77 24.47
CA ILE A 147 -15.24 -0.84 23.34
C ILE A 147 -15.69 0.55 23.84
N LYS A 148 -16.73 0.60 24.68
CA LYS A 148 -17.25 1.85 25.23
C LYS A 148 -16.17 2.60 26.03
N HIS A 149 -15.35 1.90 26.82
CA HIS A 149 -14.26 2.52 27.56
C HIS A 149 -13.32 3.34 26.65
N TYR A 150 -12.87 2.77 25.52
CA TYR A 150 -11.99 3.48 24.58
C TYR A 150 -12.72 4.57 23.79
N VAL A 151 -14.02 4.39 23.50
CA VAL A 151 -14.82 5.45 22.89
C VAL A 151 -15.04 6.61 23.87
N ASP A 152 -15.27 6.36 25.16
CA ASP A 152 -15.34 7.39 26.21
C ASP A 152 -14.02 8.17 26.31
N GLN A 153 -12.89 7.46 26.25
CA GLN A 153 -11.56 8.09 26.23
C GLN A 153 -11.34 8.93 24.98
N LEU A 154 -11.75 8.46 23.81
CA LEU A 154 -11.71 9.25 22.57
C LEU A 154 -12.43 10.58 22.76
N PHE A 155 -13.67 10.58 23.24
CA PHE A 155 -14.45 11.81 23.39
C PHE A 155 -13.91 12.73 24.49
N THR A 156 -13.39 12.17 25.58
CA THR A 156 -12.65 12.95 26.58
C THR A 156 -11.49 13.72 25.94
N ARG A 157 -10.65 13.01 25.16
CA ARG A 157 -9.51 13.62 24.49
C ARG A 157 -9.91 14.61 23.40
N LEU A 158 -10.96 14.34 22.63
CA LEU A 158 -11.44 15.27 21.61
C LEU A 158 -11.94 16.58 22.22
N HIS A 159 -12.64 16.54 23.35
CA HIS A 159 -13.04 17.75 24.08
C HIS A 159 -11.83 18.56 24.55
N GLU A 160 -10.77 17.90 25.02
CA GLU A 160 -9.52 18.56 25.40
C GLU A 160 -8.83 19.24 24.19
N VAL A 161 -8.69 18.53 23.06
CA VAL A 161 -7.89 19.03 21.93
C VAL A 161 -8.63 19.95 20.96
N ALA A 162 -9.96 19.92 20.95
CA ALA A 162 -10.75 20.81 20.11
C ALA A 162 -10.76 22.25 20.65
N GLU A 163 -10.43 22.45 21.94
CA GLU A 163 -10.37 23.78 22.59
C GLU A 163 -11.63 24.63 22.30
N GLY A 164 -12.82 24.02 22.40
CA GLY A 164 -14.10 24.68 22.12
C GLY A 164 -14.32 25.03 20.64
N GLY A 165 -13.62 24.37 19.72
CA GLY A 165 -13.71 24.58 18.27
C GLY A 165 -12.76 25.66 17.74
N THR A 166 -11.84 26.16 18.56
CA THR A 166 -10.84 27.17 18.14
C THR A 166 -9.65 26.57 17.38
N LYS A 167 -9.46 25.25 17.48
CA LYS A 167 -8.33 24.53 16.88
C LYS A 167 -8.80 23.43 15.94
N THR A 168 -8.19 23.35 14.77
CA THR A 168 -8.41 22.24 13.84
C THR A 168 -7.81 20.95 14.39
N VAL A 169 -8.59 19.87 14.38
CA VAL A 169 -8.18 18.55 14.86
C VAL A 169 -8.02 17.59 13.67
N ASP A 170 -6.86 16.94 13.59
CA ASP A 170 -6.63 15.81 12.68
C ASP A 170 -7.35 14.57 13.21
N ILE A 171 -8.63 14.41 12.82
CA ILE A 171 -9.51 13.35 13.33
C ILE A 171 -9.08 11.94 12.90
N GLU A 172 -8.36 11.81 11.78
CA GLU A 172 -7.86 10.52 11.29
C GLU A 172 -6.95 9.86 12.32
N ARG A 173 -6.07 10.65 12.96
CA ARG A 173 -5.19 10.14 14.02
C ARG A 173 -5.99 9.59 15.19
N TRP A 174 -7.02 10.31 15.60
CA TRP A 174 -7.86 9.91 16.72
C TRP A 174 -8.63 8.62 16.43
N PHE A 175 -9.18 8.46 15.22
CA PHE A 175 -9.80 7.20 14.82
C PHE A 175 -8.80 6.04 14.80
N ASN A 176 -7.58 6.27 14.30
CA ASN A 176 -6.54 5.25 14.37
C ASN A 176 -6.18 4.91 15.82
N TYR A 177 -5.97 5.91 16.69
CA TYR A 177 -5.64 5.68 18.10
C TYR A 177 -6.69 4.82 18.80
N THR A 178 -7.97 5.16 18.63
CA THR A 178 -9.09 4.40 19.20
C THR A 178 -9.13 2.98 18.67
N THR A 179 -9.11 2.80 17.35
CA THR A 179 -9.27 1.48 16.76
C THR A 179 -8.07 0.57 17.04
N PHE A 180 -6.84 1.10 17.14
CA PHE A 180 -5.68 0.35 17.60
C PHE A 180 -5.81 -0.08 19.06
N ASP A 181 -6.21 0.82 19.97
CA ASP A 181 -6.36 0.47 21.39
C ASP A 181 -7.46 -0.56 21.62
N VAL A 182 -8.63 -0.40 20.98
CA VAL A 182 -9.73 -1.37 21.04
C VAL A 182 -9.28 -2.74 20.55
N ILE A 183 -8.70 -2.82 19.34
CA ILE A 183 -8.33 -4.11 18.77
C ILE A 183 -7.12 -4.73 19.45
N GLY A 184 -6.20 -3.91 19.97
CA GLY A 184 -5.07 -4.35 20.78
C GLY A 184 -5.55 -5.03 22.06
N ASP A 185 -6.50 -4.41 22.75
CA ASP A 185 -7.12 -4.98 23.95
C ASP A 185 -7.85 -6.29 23.62
N LEU A 186 -8.71 -6.31 22.60
CA LEU A 186 -9.46 -7.52 22.23
C LEU A 186 -8.59 -8.66 21.66
N SER A 187 -7.39 -8.36 21.14
CA SER A 187 -6.51 -9.36 20.51
C SER A 187 -5.36 -9.83 21.41
N PHE A 188 -4.80 -8.95 22.24
CA PHE A 188 -3.65 -9.23 23.11
C PHE A 188 -3.94 -9.05 24.59
N GLY A 189 -5.14 -8.61 24.93
CA GLY A 189 -5.53 -8.31 26.29
C GLY A 189 -4.89 -7.05 26.88
N GLU A 190 -4.31 -6.19 26.05
CA GLU A 190 -3.78 -4.91 26.48
C GLU A 190 -3.84 -3.89 25.33
N PRO A 191 -4.14 -2.62 25.60
CA PRO A 191 -4.11 -1.58 24.58
C PRO A 191 -2.68 -1.26 24.13
N PHE A 192 -2.56 -0.45 23.08
CA PHE A 192 -1.28 0.14 22.67
C PHE A 192 -0.98 1.46 23.39
N GLY A 193 -1.97 2.04 24.06
CA GLY A 193 -1.89 3.31 24.76
C GLY A 193 -1.85 4.51 23.82
N CYS A 194 -2.44 4.39 22.62
CA CYS A 194 -2.40 5.46 21.62
C CYS A 194 -3.26 6.66 22.05
N LEU A 195 -4.46 6.42 22.61
CA LEU A 195 -5.35 7.46 23.14
C LEU A 195 -4.78 8.15 24.38
N GLU A 196 -4.17 7.37 25.27
CA GLU A 196 -3.56 7.90 26.50
C GLU A 196 -2.41 8.85 26.17
N ASN A 197 -1.50 8.41 25.29
CA ASN A 197 -0.28 9.13 24.95
C ASN A 197 -0.45 10.12 23.79
N SER A 198 -1.61 10.16 23.14
CA SER A 198 -1.90 10.98 21.95
C SER A 198 -0.87 10.82 20.81
N THR A 199 -0.28 9.63 20.71
CA THR A 199 0.76 9.31 19.72
C THR A 199 0.68 7.84 19.31
N TYR A 200 1.18 7.54 18.12
CA TYR A 200 1.28 6.16 17.67
C TYR A 200 2.31 5.39 18.48
N HIS A 201 1.90 4.21 18.97
CA HIS A 201 2.86 3.24 19.47
C HIS A 201 3.85 2.86 18.35
N PRO A 202 5.17 2.76 18.60
CA PRO A 202 6.16 2.49 17.55
C PRO A 202 5.84 1.28 16.67
N TRP A 203 5.22 0.26 17.25
CA TRP A 203 4.79 -0.93 16.51
C TRP A 203 3.72 -0.64 15.43
N VAL A 204 2.84 0.34 15.65
CA VAL A 204 1.81 0.75 14.68
C VAL A 204 2.44 1.33 13.41
N ASP A 205 3.48 2.15 13.55
CA ASP A 205 4.23 2.67 12.40
C ASP A 205 4.91 1.55 11.58
N ILE A 206 5.40 0.50 12.25
CA ILE A 206 5.98 -0.67 11.58
C ILE A 206 4.90 -1.43 10.80
N ILE A 207 3.68 -1.55 11.34
CA ILE A 207 2.54 -2.19 10.66
C ILE A 207 2.25 -1.50 9.32
N PHE A 208 2.05 -0.18 9.29
CA PHE A 208 1.74 0.55 8.05
C PHE A 208 2.85 0.40 6.99
N LYS A 209 4.11 0.44 7.42
CA LYS A 209 5.26 0.25 6.51
C LYS A 209 5.30 -1.18 5.96
N SER A 210 4.94 -2.20 6.75
CA SER A 210 4.88 -3.59 6.28
C SER A 210 3.81 -3.81 5.21
N VAL A 211 2.65 -3.14 5.29
CA VAL A 211 1.58 -3.26 4.29
C VAL A 211 2.04 -2.80 2.90
N LYS A 212 2.67 -1.61 2.81
CA LYS A 212 3.21 -1.09 1.53
C LYS A 212 4.23 -2.04 0.89
N ASN A 213 5.09 -2.65 1.70
CA ASN A 213 6.11 -3.59 1.22
C ASN A 213 5.49 -4.88 0.66
N MET A 214 4.36 -5.32 1.22
CA MET A 214 3.66 -6.52 0.74
C MET A 214 3.21 -6.37 -0.71
N SER A 215 2.83 -5.16 -1.12
CA SER A 215 2.46 -4.86 -2.50
C SER A 215 3.63 -5.02 -3.47
N LEU A 216 4.83 -4.55 -3.09
CA LEU A 216 6.04 -4.72 -3.89
C LEU A 216 6.48 -6.19 -3.98
N ILE A 217 6.43 -6.93 -2.87
CA ILE A 217 6.77 -8.36 -2.85
C ILE A 217 5.81 -9.15 -3.75
N THR A 218 4.51 -8.88 -3.64
CA THR A 218 3.47 -9.50 -4.46
C THR A 218 3.68 -9.19 -5.94
N ALA A 219 3.97 -7.94 -6.27
CA ALA A 219 4.31 -7.51 -7.62
C ALA A 219 5.53 -8.24 -8.19
N SER A 220 6.63 -8.33 -7.44
CA SER A 220 7.84 -9.04 -7.85
C SER A 220 7.58 -10.52 -8.10
N ARG A 221 6.78 -11.18 -7.24
CA ARG A 221 6.43 -12.59 -7.39
C ARG A 221 5.57 -12.89 -8.63
N ARG A 222 4.77 -11.91 -9.10
CA ARG A 222 4.01 -12.05 -10.37
C ARG A 222 4.91 -12.04 -11.61
N LEU A 223 6.13 -11.50 -11.52
CA LEU A 223 7.13 -11.53 -12.58
C LEU A 223 8.12 -12.69 -12.36
N SER A 224 7.64 -13.93 -12.32
CA SER A 224 8.43 -15.11 -11.89
C SER A 224 9.82 -15.28 -12.53
N TRP A 225 10.04 -14.79 -13.75
CA TRP A 225 11.31 -14.86 -14.47
C TRP A 225 12.39 -13.87 -13.96
N ILE A 226 11.99 -12.74 -13.36
CA ILE A 226 12.91 -11.72 -12.79
C ILE A 226 12.63 -11.42 -11.31
N GLY A 227 11.53 -11.95 -10.78
CA GLY A 227 11.06 -11.74 -9.42
C GLY A 227 12.12 -12.02 -8.35
N PRO A 228 12.89 -13.13 -8.41
CA PRO A 228 13.97 -13.36 -7.46
C PRO A 228 15.04 -12.26 -7.47
N LEU A 229 15.39 -11.72 -8.64
CA LEU A 229 16.33 -10.61 -8.77
C LEU A 229 15.74 -9.30 -8.23
N LEU A 230 14.46 -9.02 -8.51
CA LEU A 230 13.75 -7.86 -7.95
C LEU A 230 13.60 -7.97 -6.42
N LEU A 231 13.50 -9.18 -5.87
CA LEU A 231 13.50 -9.36 -4.42
C LEU A 231 14.87 -9.09 -3.79
N MET A 232 15.97 -9.24 -4.55
CA MET A 232 17.31 -8.85 -4.06
C MET A 232 17.49 -7.33 -3.94
N THR A 233 16.69 -6.53 -4.67
CA THR A 233 16.70 -5.06 -4.53
C THR A 233 15.86 -4.57 -3.35
N VAL A 234 15.08 -5.45 -2.70
CA VAL A 234 14.31 -5.10 -1.51
C VAL A 234 15.30 -4.86 -0.35
N PRO A 235 15.31 -3.66 0.27
CA PRO A 235 16.25 -3.36 1.35
C PRO A 235 16.15 -4.38 2.50
N ARG A 236 17.31 -4.83 3.01
CA ARG A 236 17.39 -5.79 4.13
C ARG A 236 16.62 -5.32 5.37
N SER A 237 16.59 -4.01 5.61
CA SER A 237 15.83 -3.37 6.70
C SER A 237 14.32 -3.64 6.64
N LEU A 238 13.78 -4.01 5.47
CA LEU A 238 12.36 -4.33 5.32
C LEU A 238 12.07 -5.80 5.68
N ALA A 239 13.00 -6.71 5.36
CA ALA A 239 12.88 -8.12 5.75
C ALA A 239 13.02 -8.29 7.27
N THR A 240 13.91 -7.53 7.91
CA THR A 240 14.08 -7.56 9.38
C THR A 240 12.85 -7.04 10.11
N LYS A 241 12.21 -5.96 9.64
CA LYS A 241 10.98 -5.42 10.24
C LYS A 241 9.81 -6.41 10.24
N PHE A 242 9.68 -7.23 9.19
CA PHE A 242 8.65 -8.26 9.16
C PHE A 242 8.89 -9.34 10.24
N ALA A 243 10.15 -9.74 10.43
CA ALA A 243 10.53 -10.67 11.49
C ALA A 243 10.32 -10.06 12.90
N GLU A 244 10.67 -8.79 13.09
CA GLU A 244 10.43 -8.04 14.33
C GLU A 244 8.93 -7.98 14.67
N ASN A 245 8.07 -7.66 13.69
CA ASN A 245 6.61 -7.67 13.88
C ASN A 245 6.10 -9.03 14.34
N LYS A 246 6.59 -10.12 13.71
CA LYS A 246 6.19 -11.48 14.08
C LYS A 246 6.61 -11.82 15.51
N GLU A 247 7.81 -11.43 15.91
CA GLU A 247 8.30 -11.70 17.26
C GLU A 247 7.60 -10.86 18.33
N LEU A 248 7.34 -9.58 18.08
CA LEU A 248 6.53 -8.73 18.98
C LEU A 248 5.12 -9.31 19.18
N SER A 249 4.49 -9.80 18.09
CA SER A 249 3.20 -10.47 18.16
C SER A 249 3.24 -11.71 19.06
N ARG A 250 4.31 -12.51 18.95
CA ARG A 250 4.52 -13.70 19.78
C ARG A 250 4.74 -13.32 21.25
N GLN A 251 5.54 -12.28 21.53
CA GLN A 251 5.79 -11.82 22.89
C GLN A 251 4.50 -11.36 23.59
N LYS A 252 3.68 -10.54 22.92
CA LYS A 252 2.38 -10.11 23.45
C LYS A 252 1.40 -11.26 23.61
N MET A 253 1.37 -12.20 22.66
CA MET A 253 0.53 -13.39 22.79
C MET A 253 0.96 -14.26 23.97
N ARG A 254 2.27 -14.42 24.21
CA ARG A 254 2.78 -15.15 25.38
C ARG A 254 2.34 -14.48 26.68
N LYS A 255 2.57 -13.17 26.80
CA LYS A 255 2.11 -12.37 27.93
C LYS A 255 0.61 -12.55 28.18
N ARG A 256 -0.20 -12.53 27.10
CA ARG A 256 -1.65 -12.74 27.18
C ARG A 256 -2.03 -14.11 27.76
N LEU A 257 -1.35 -15.17 27.33
CA LEU A 257 -1.58 -16.53 27.83
C LEU A 257 -1.14 -16.68 29.30
N ASP A 258 -0.01 -16.08 29.66
CA ASP A 258 0.54 -16.13 31.03
C ASP A 258 -0.35 -15.43 32.06
N LEU A 259 -1.21 -14.47 31.65
CA LEU A 259 -2.19 -13.85 32.54
C LEU A 259 -3.20 -14.86 33.11
N GLY A 260 -3.53 -15.93 32.40
CA GLY A 260 -4.45 -16.97 32.87
C GLY A 260 -5.89 -16.50 33.17
N THR A 261 -6.25 -15.26 32.83
CA THR A 261 -7.56 -14.68 33.15
C THR A 261 -8.59 -14.90 32.04
N SER A 262 -9.83 -15.19 32.47
CA SER A 262 -11.01 -15.16 31.61
C SER A 262 -11.44 -13.71 31.40
N ARG A 263 -11.52 -13.29 30.14
CA ARG A 263 -11.95 -11.96 29.71
C ARG A 263 -12.70 -12.08 28.39
N PRO A 264 -13.60 -11.16 28.07
CA PRO A 264 -14.37 -11.21 26.83
C PRO A 264 -13.51 -10.76 25.63
N ASP A 265 -12.46 -11.51 25.29
CA ASP A 265 -11.56 -11.20 24.17
C ASP A 265 -11.49 -12.34 23.14
N PHE A 266 -10.85 -12.09 22.00
CA PHE A 266 -10.81 -13.07 20.91
C PHE A 266 -9.99 -14.31 21.28
N VAL A 267 -8.94 -14.14 22.09
CA VAL A 267 -8.07 -15.25 22.51
C VAL A 267 -8.81 -16.21 23.41
N ALA A 268 -9.52 -15.71 24.42
CA ALA A 268 -10.36 -16.53 25.30
C ALA A 268 -11.45 -17.24 24.50
N ALA A 269 -12.10 -16.55 23.56
CA ALA A 269 -13.10 -17.15 22.68
C ALA A 269 -12.53 -18.29 21.82
N MET A 270 -11.33 -18.10 21.25
CA MET A 270 -10.64 -19.12 20.45
C MET A 270 -10.23 -20.34 21.28
N ILE A 271 -9.65 -20.13 22.46
CA ILE A 271 -9.22 -21.21 23.37
C ILE A 271 -10.42 -22.05 23.82
N LYS A 272 -11.46 -21.39 24.35
CA LYS A 272 -12.69 -22.06 24.79
C LYS A 272 -13.32 -22.87 23.66
N LYS A 273 -13.35 -22.32 22.45
CA LYS A 273 -13.93 -23.02 21.30
C LYS A 273 -13.08 -24.19 20.85
N SER A 274 -11.75 -24.05 20.84
CA SER A 274 -10.77 -25.11 20.57
C SER A 274 -10.99 -26.32 21.47
N GLU A 275 -11.13 -26.09 22.78
CA GLU A 275 -11.42 -27.12 23.78
C GLU A 275 -12.78 -27.80 23.51
N THR A 276 -13.82 -27.02 23.24
CA THR A 276 -15.19 -27.53 23.06
C THR A 276 -15.33 -28.41 21.81
N VAL A 277 -14.62 -28.09 20.73
CA VAL A 277 -14.74 -28.80 19.44
C VAL A 277 -13.62 -29.81 19.18
N GLY A 278 -12.69 -29.99 20.14
CA GLY A 278 -11.55 -30.90 20.00
C GLY A 278 -10.57 -30.53 18.87
N SER A 279 -10.55 -29.27 18.45
CA SER A 279 -9.65 -28.79 17.39
C SER A 279 -8.53 -27.97 18.01
N THR A 280 -7.28 -28.39 17.85
CA THR A 280 -6.14 -27.63 18.35
C THR A 280 -5.88 -26.37 17.51
N ILE A 281 -5.55 -25.28 18.19
CA ILE A 281 -4.94 -24.09 17.61
C ILE A 281 -3.53 -23.95 18.18
N SER A 282 -2.53 -23.81 17.32
CA SER A 282 -1.15 -23.68 17.77
C SER A 282 -0.86 -22.29 18.34
N PHE A 283 0.20 -22.16 19.12
CA PHE A 283 0.66 -20.84 19.60
C PHE A 283 0.99 -19.90 18.43
N ASP A 284 1.64 -20.42 17.38
CA ASP A 284 1.98 -19.63 16.19
C ASP A 284 0.73 -19.20 15.42
N GLU A 285 -0.28 -20.06 15.33
CA GLU A 285 -1.58 -19.70 14.76
C GLU A 285 -2.26 -18.62 15.61
N LEU A 286 -2.29 -18.73 16.93
CA LEU A 286 -2.85 -17.70 17.82
C LEU A 286 -2.14 -16.36 17.64
N ALA A 287 -0.81 -16.34 17.69
CA ALA A 287 -0.01 -15.12 17.52
C ALA A 287 -0.21 -14.49 16.13
N SER A 288 -0.26 -15.31 15.07
CA SER A 288 -0.51 -14.87 13.69
C SER A 288 -1.92 -14.28 13.53
N HIS A 289 -2.93 -14.88 14.16
CA HIS A 289 -4.30 -14.36 14.15
C HIS A 289 -4.42 -13.05 14.93
N ALA A 290 -3.84 -12.94 16.12
CA ALA A 290 -3.89 -11.69 16.88
C ALA A 290 -3.20 -10.54 16.13
N PHE A 291 -2.04 -10.78 15.51
CA PHE A 291 -1.40 -9.80 14.63
C PHE A 291 -2.32 -9.38 13.48
N LEU A 292 -2.89 -10.38 12.77
CA LEU A 292 -3.81 -10.13 11.68
C LEU A 292 -5.02 -9.30 12.14
N LEU A 293 -5.61 -9.62 13.28
CA LEU A 293 -6.77 -8.92 13.81
C LEU A 293 -6.44 -7.47 14.10
N VAL A 294 -5.26 -7.17 14.66
CA VAL A 294 -4.81 -5.78 14.84
C VAL A 294 -4.75 -5.05 13.50
N VAL A 295 -4.06 -5.60 12.49
CA VAL A 295 -3.94 -4.92 11.18
C VAL A 295 -5.30 -4.74 10.50
N ALA A 296 -6.12 -5.79 10.48
CA ALA A 296 -7.40 -5.76 9.77
C ALA A 296 -8.47 -4.95 10.51
N GLY A 297 -8.47 -4.97 11.85
CA GLY A 297 -9.48 -4.34 12.69
C GLY A 297 -9.26 -2.86 12.95
N SER A 298 -8.01 -2.37 12.92
CA SER A 298 -7.75 -0.94 13.15
C SER A 298 -7.86 -0.10 11.88
N GLU A 299 -6.94 -0.31 10.93
CA GLU A 299 -6.74 0.56 9.77
C GLU A 299 -8.00 0.69 8.90
N THR A 300 -8.77 -0.38 8.73
CA THR A 300 -9.96 -0.37 7.86
C THR A 300 -11.09 0.50 8.42
N THR A 301 -11.38 0.38 9.71
CA THR A 301 -12.41 1.16 10.41
C THR A 301 -12.00 2.64 10.46
N ALA A 302 -10.76 2.94 10.84
CA ALA A 302 -10.25 4.31 10.90
C ALA A 302 -10.27 5.01 9.53
N THR A 303 -9.89 4.28 8.48
CA THR A 303 -9.93 4.77 7.10
C THR A 303 -11.35 5.17 6.68
N LEU A 304 -12.35 4.32 6.94
CA LEU A 304 -13.73 4.66 6.60
C LEU A 304 -14.23 5.84 7.42
N MET A 305 -14.00 5.86 8.73
CA MET A 305 -14.46 6.94 9.61
C MET A 305 -13.87 8.31 9.22
N SER A 306 -12.62 8.31 8.73
CA SER A 306 -11.98 9.51 8.17
C SER A 306 -12.72 9.98 6.90
N ALA A 307 -13.04 9.06 5.99
CA ALA A 307 -13.82 9.37 4.79
C ALA A 307 -15.24 9.85 5.10
N VAL A 308 -15.93 9.22 6.06
CA VAL A 308 -17.26 9.63 6.53
C VAL A 308 -17.21 11.07 7.04
N THR A 309 -16.23 11.39 7.88
CA THR A 309 -16.08 12.73 8.44
C THR A 309 -15.79 13.76 7.34
N PHE A 310 -14.94 13.40 6.36
CA PHE A 310 -14.68 14.23 5.18
C PHE A 310 -15.95 14.52 4.37
N TYR A 311 -16.74 13.49 4.05
CA TYR A 311 -17.96 13.66 3.27
C TYR A 311 -19.00 14.48 4.02
N LEU A 312 -19.16 14.27 5.33
CA LEU A 312 -20.06 15.10 6.14
C LEU A 312 -19.60 16.56 6.23
N ALA A 313 -18.30 16.82 6.40
CA ALA A 313 -17.75 18.17 6.45
C ALA A 313 -17.88 18.94 5.12
N THR A 314 -17.96 18.23 3.99
CA THR A 314 -18.11 18.81 2.64
C THR A 314 -19.54 18.82 2.13
N HIS A 315 -20.47 18.14 2.82
CA HIS A 315 -21.88 18.05 2.44
C HIS A 315 -22.77 18.48 3.62
N PRO A 316 -22.89 19.79 3.88
CA PRO A 316 -23.58 20.32 5.07
C PRO A 316 -25.06 19.90 5.14
N GLU A 317 -25.73 19.69 4.01
CA GLU A 317 -27.11 19.18 3.98
C GLU A 317 -27.20 17.75 4.55
N SER A 318 -26.25 16.88 4.18
CA SER A 318 -26.18 15.52 4.71
C SER A 318 -25.83 15.51 6.19
N LEU A 319 -24.90 16.37 6.62
CA LEU A 319 -24.56 16.54 8.02
C LEU A 319 -25.76 17.05 8.84
N ALA A 320 -26.53 18.01 8.32
CA ALA A 320 -27.72 18.52 9.01
C ALA A 320 -28.77 17.43 9.26
N LYS A 321 -29.05 16.58 8.26
CA LYS A 321 -29.98 15.45 8.42
C LYS A 321 -29.48 14.42 9.43
N LEU A 322 -28.17 14.13 9.42
CA LEU A 322 -27.57 13.22 10.40
C LEU A 322 -27.60 13.81 11.82
N ASN A 323 -27.33 15.11 11.97
CA ASN A 323 -27.46 15.83 13.24
C ASN A 323 -28.89 15.71 13.78
N GLU A 324 -29.89 15.94 12.94
CA GLU A 324 -31.31 15.82 13.32
C GLU A 324 -31.65 14.39 13.76
N GLU A 325 -31.29 13.38 12.98
CA GLU A 325 -31.58 11.97 13.32
C GLU A 325 -30.96 11.58 14.66
N VAL A 326 -29.67 11.87 14.86
CA VAL A 326 -28.96 11.45 16.07
C VAL A 326 -29.40 12.26 17.29
N ARG A 327 -29.45 13.60 17.20
CA ARG A 327 -29.74 14.45 18.36
C ARG A 327 -31.20 14.40 18.81
N SER A 328 -32.12 13.94 17.96
CA SER A 328 -33.53 13.70 18.33
C SER A 328 -33.79 12.27 18.82
N ALA A 329 -32.89 11.32 18.54
CA ALA A 329 -33.08 9.91 18.93
C ALA A 329 -32.73 9.61 20.40
N PHE A 330 -31.97 10.49 21.06
CA PHE A 330 -31.46 10.28 22.41
C PHE A 330 -31.72 11.51 23.30
N GLU A 331 -31.97 11.28 24.58
CA GLU A 331 -32.10 12.33 25.59
C GLU A 331 -30.76 12.64 26.27
N SER A 332 -29.87 11.65 26.33
CA SER A 332 -28.52 11.77 26.91
C SER A 332 -27.51 10.90 26.18
N GLU A 333 -26.23 11.25 26.31
CA GLU A 333 -25.13 10.50 25.67
C GLU A 333 -25.03 9.06 26.17
N ASP A 334 -25.36 8.81 27.45
CA ASP A 334 -25.31 7.47 28.06
C ASP A 334 -26.32 6.49 27.45
N GLN A 335 -27.33 6.97 26.73
CA GLN A 335 -28.27 6.13 26.00
C GLN A 335 -27.68 5.59 24.68
N ILE A 336 -26.53 6.10 24.22
CA ILE A 336 -25.90 5.71 22.97
C ILE A 336 -25.07 4.43 23.16
N ASP A 337 -25.67 3.30 22.84
CA ASP A 337 -25.07 1.95 22.95
C ASP A 337 -25.22 1.14 21.65
N MET A 338 -24.68 -0.10 21.60
CA MET A 338 -24.70 -0.91 20.38
C MET A 338 -26.10 -1.34 19.92
N LEU A 339 -27.11 -1.31 20.79
CA LEU A 339 -28.47 -1.75 20.45
C LEU A 339 -29.31 -0.58 19.95
N SER A 340 -29.25 0.54 20.67
CA SER A 340 -30.01 1.76 20.37
C SER A 340 -29.62 2.38 19.03
N ILE A 341 -28.33 2.37 18.67
CA ILE A 341 -27.83 2.90 17.39
C ILE A 341 -28.19 2.04 16.15
N GLN A 342 -28.80 0.85 16.34
CA GLN A 342 -29.18 0.01 15.20
C GLN A 342 -30.29 0.61 14.35
N ASN A 343 -31.13 1.46 14.95
CA ASN A 343 -32.31 2.04 14.33
C ASN A 343 -32.05 3.34 13.56
N LEU A 344 -30.83 3.88 13.62
CA LEU A 344 -30.44 5.11 12.91
C LEU A 344 -30.23 4.81 11.42
N LYS A 345 -31.27 5.10 10.63
CA LYS A 345 -31.35 4.72 9.21
C LYS A 345 -30.50 5.62 8.34
N TYR A 346 -30.55 6.94 8.58
CA TYR A 346 -29.76 7.91 7.85
C TYR A 346 -28.27 7.74 8.18
N LEU A 347 -27.91 7.48 9.43
CA LEU A 347 -26.55 7.10 9.83
C LEU A 347 -26.05 5.87 9.06
N SER A 348 -26.88 4.82 8.95
CA SER A 348 -26.54 3.63 8.18
C SER A 348 -26.33 3.97 6.69
N ALA A 349 -27.19 4.82 6.13
CA ALA A 349 -27.08 5.29 4.75
C ALA A 349 -25.82 6.12 4.49
N VAL A 350 -25.40 6.94 5.44
CA VAL A 350 -24.13 7.70 5.39
C VAL A 350 -22.93 6.75 5.35
N LEU A 351 -22.93 5.71 6.20
CA LEU A 351 -21.86 4.71 6.21
C LEU A 351 -21.81 3.92 4.90
N ASP A 352 -22.97 3.47 4.37
CA ASP A 352 -23.05 2.72 3.12
C ASP A 352 -22.60 3.57 1.91
N GLU A 353 -23.01 4.83 1.83
CA GLU A 353 -22.57 5.73 0.75
C GLU A 353 -21.08 6.06 0.86
N SER A 354 -20.57 6.24 2.09
CA SER A 354 -19.13 6.43 2.32
C SER A 354 -18.32 5.21 1.90
N MET A 355 -18.79 3.99 2.20
CA MET A 355 -18.13 2.75 1.75
C MET A 355 -18.20 2.56 0.23
N ARG A 356 -19.24 3.08 -0.43
CA ARG A 356 -19.36 3.05 -1.89
C ARG A 356 -18.31 3.94 -2.54
N LEU A 357 -18.17 5.17 -2.07
CA LEU A 357 -17.24 6.17 -2.65
C LEU A 357 -15.79 6.01 -2.18
N TYR A 358 -15.59 5.56 -0.95
CA TYR A 358 -14.27 5.38 -0.35
C TYR A 358 -14.19 4.02 0.37
N PRO A 359 -14.22 2.90 -0.36
CA PRO A 359 -14.03 1.59 0.23
C PRO A 359 -12.62 1.48 0.83
N PRO A 360 -12.47 1.10 2.12
CA PRO A 360 -11.14 0.94 2.73
C PRO A 360 -10.23 -0.07 2.00
N LEU A 361 -10.84 -1.03 1.30
CA LEU A 361 -10.16 -1.95 0.40
C LEU A 361 -10.60 -1.68 -1.04
N PRO A 362 -9.98 -0.73 -1.76
CA PRO A 362 -10.41 -0.35 -3.10
C PRO A 362 -9.98 -1.37 -4.17
N SER A 363 -9.01 -2.22 -3.86
CA SER A 363 -8.34 -3.13 -4.79
C SER A 363 -8.91 -4.55 -4.79
N SER A 364 -8.33 -5.41 -5.63
CA SER A 364 -8.77 -6.79 -5.76
C SER A 364 -8.14 -7.74 -4.74
N SER A 365 -8.88 -8.80 -4.43
CA SER A 365 -8.41 -9.98 -3.69
C SER A 365 -8.59 -11.22 -4.58
N PRO A 366 -7.60 -11.56 -5.41
CA PRO A 366 -7.76 -12.56 -6.47
C PRO A 366 -8.10 -13.94 -5.96
N ARG A 367 -8.98 -14.58 -6.72
CA ARG A 367 -9.29 -16.01 -6.63
C ARG A 367 -8.68 -16.72 -7.82
N GLN A 368 -8.33 -17.99 -7.65
CA GLN A 368 -7.92 -18.83 -8.75
C GLN A 368 -9.06 -19.80 -9.10
N ILE A 369 -9.34 -19.95 -10.39
CA ILE A 369 -10.36 -20.90 -10.85
C ILE A 369 -9.89 -22.32 -10.57
N GLY A 370 -10.74 -23.07 -9.88
CA GLY A 370 -10.47 -24.45 -9.47
C GLY A 370 -10.45 -25.46 -10.61
N LYS A 371 -10.27 -26.73 -10.22
CA LYS A 371 -10.13 -27.84 -11.16
C LYS A 371 -11.35 -27.97 -12.07
N GLY A 372 -11.12 -28.09 -13.38
CA GLY A 372 -12.19 -28.26 -14.38
C GLY A 372 -12.80 -26.95 -14.92
N GLY A 373 -12.33 -25.78 -14.47
CA GLY A 373 -12.85 -24.48 -14.90
C GLY A 373 -14.15 -24.07 -14.20
N ASP A 374 -14.67 -22.90 -14.56
CA ASP A 374 -15.85 -22.30 -13.94
C ASP A 374 -16.61 -21.41 -14.91
N LYS A 375 -17.88 -21.11 -14.62
CA LYS A 375 -18.65 -20.10 -15.37
C LYS A 375 -18.73 -18.81 -14.55
N ILE A 376 -18.23 -17.72 -15.12
CA ILE A 376 -18.31 -16.38 -14.53
C ILE A 376 -19.14 -15.52 -15.49
N LEU A 377 -20.28 -15.00 -15.04
CA LEU A 377 -21.26 -14.28 -15.86
C LEU A 377 -21.67 -15.05 -17.13
N GLY A 378 -21.79 -16.37 -17.01
CA GLY A 378 -22.13 -17.27 -18.12
C GLY A 378 -20.94 -17.70 -19.00
N GLU A 379 -19.80 -17.01 -18.93
CA GLU A 379 -18.60 -17.32 -19.71
C GLU A 379 -17.74 -18.39 -19.03
N PHE A 380 -17.31 -19.40 -19.79
CA PHE A 380 -16.43 -20.45 -19.27
C PHE A 380 -14.99 -19.95 -19.13
N ILE A 381 -14.52 -19.91 -17.88
CA ILE A 381 -13.16 -19.54 -17.51
C ILE A 381 -12.38 -20.81 -17.16
N PRO A 382 -11.22 -21.04 -17.80
CA PRO A 382 -10.43 -22.25 -17.60
C PRO A 382 -9.74 -22.26 -16.23
N GLU A 383 -9.47 -23.48 -15.75
CA GLU A 383 -8.69 -23.77 -14.54
C GLU A 383 -7.37 -22.99 -14.49
N GLY A 384 -6.97 -22.59 -13.28
CA GLY A 384 -5.71 -21.89 -13.03
C GLY A 384 -5.75 -20.39 -13.35
N THR A 385 -6.81 -19.88 -13.98
CA THR A 385 -7.01 -18.45 -14.23
C THR A 385 -7.22 -17.69 -12.92
N SER A 386 -6.47 -16.61 -12.70
CA SER A 386 -6.73 -15.67 -11.59
C SER A 386 -7.86 -14.71 -11.98
N VAL A 387 -8.84 -14.53 -11.10
CA VAL A 387 -10.03 -13.71 -11.31
C VAL A 387 -10.17 -12.70 -10.19
N ASP A 388 -10.30 -11.44 -10.57
CA ASP A 388 -10.43 -10.30 -9.68
C ASP A 388 -11.78 -9.61 -9.77
N VAL A 389 -12.18 -9.01 -8.66
CA VAL A 389 -13.26 -8.03 -8.58
C VAL A 389 -12.69 -6.84 -7.80
N TRP A 390 -12.58 -5.70 -8.47
CA TRP A 390 -12.07 -4.45 -7.88
C TRP A 390 -13.25 -3.66 -7.31
N GLN A 391 -13.39 -3.63 -5.99
CA GLN A 391 -14.55 -3.05 -5.31
C GLN A 391 -14.80 -1.61 -5.75
N TRP A 392 -13.78 -0.76 -5.71
CA TRP A 392 -13.89 0.63 -6.13
C TRP A 392 -14.40 0.77 -7.57
N ALA A 393 -13.85 -0.02 -8.51
CA ALA A 393 -14.27 0.02 -9.90
C ALA A 393 -15.72 -0.45 -10.10
N VAL A 394 -16.21 -1.39 -9.27
CA VAL A 394 -17.62 -1.81 -9.32
C VAL A 394 -18.54 -0.71 -8.76
N TYR A 395 -18.11 0.00 -7.73
CA TYR A 395 -18.90 0.99 -7.00
C TYR A 395 -18.98 2.35 -7.70
N HIS A 396 -17.96 2.67 -8.51
CA HIS A 396 -17.85 3.90 -9.31
C HIS A 396 -18.27 3.70 -10.78
N ASN A 397 -18.74 2.50 -11.17
CA ASN A 397 -19.21 2.29 -12.52
C ASN A 397 -20.58 2.98 -12.74
N PRO A 398 -20.71 3.95 -13.66
CA PRO A 398 -21.98 4.62 -13.95
C PRO A 398 -23.06 3.66 -14.50
N ASP A 399 -22.67 2.50 -15.04
CA ASP A 399 -23.62 1.45 -15.44
C ASP A 399 -24.29 0.77 -14.24
N HIS A 400 -23.71 0.90 -13.04
CA HIS A 400 -24.19 0.29 -11.80
C HIS A 400 -24.83 1.29 -10.85
N PHE A 401 -24.33 2.52 -10.81
CA PHE A 401 -24.78 3.56 -9.89
C PHE A 401 -24.99 4.88 -10.64
N ALA A 402 -26.21 5.40 -10.61
CA ALA A 402 -26.49 6.74 -11.11
C ALA A 402 -25.76 7.79 -10.26
N LYS A 403 -25.19 8.82 -10.91
CA LYS A 403 -24.37 9.85 -10.22
C LYS A 403 -23.28 9.19 -9.35
N ALA A 404 -22.52 8.27 -9.95
CA ALA A 404 -21.57 7.40 -9.26
C ALA A 404 -20.49 8.16 -8.44
N GLU A 405 -20.18 9.40 -8.77
CA GLU A 405 -19.15 10.18 -8.06
C GLU A 405 -19.73 11.11 -6.97
N GLU A 406 -21.06 11.25 -6.87
CA GLU A 406 -21.70 12.14 -5.89
C GLU A 406 -22.00 11.41 -4.57
N PHE A 407 -21.76 12.08 -3.43
CA PHE A 407 -22.10 11.57 -2.09
C PHE A 407 -23.57 11.85 -1.76
N ILE A 408 -24.42 10.83 -1.91
CA ILE A 408 -25.88 10.95 -1.73
C ILE A 408 -26.40 9.80 -0.85
N PRO A 409 -26.44 9.95 0.49
CA PRO A 409 -26.94 8.92 1.40
C PRO A 409 -28.38 8.47 1.09
N GLU A 410 -29.24 9.34 0.55
CA GLU A 410 -30.63 9.02 0.18
C GLU A 410 -30.75 7.87 -0.82
N ARG A 411 -29.67 7.54 -1.54
CA ARG A 411 -29.54 6.34 -2.36
C ARG A 411 -29.98 5.08 -1.61
N TRP A 412 -29.72 5.00 -0.31
CA TRP A 412 -30.01 3.83 0.52
C TRP A 412 -31.39 3.88 1.20
N LEU A 413 -32.17 4.94 0.97
CA LEU A 413 -33.43 5.22 1.68
C LEU A 413 -34.68 5.15 0.78
N GLY A 414 -34.59 4.43 -0.34
CA GLY A 414 -35.73 4.19 -1.22
C GLY A 414 -36.06 5.36 -2.16
N ASP A 415 -35.14 6.32 -2.33
CA ASP A 415 -35.30 7.43 -3.26
C ASP A 415 -35.47 6.92 -4.72
N PRO A 416 -36.56 7.32 -5.41
CA PRO A 416 -36.84 6.89 -6.79
C PRO A 416 -35.72 7.22 -7.80
N ARG A 417 -34.93 8.27 -7.55
CA ARG A 417 -33.80 8.67 -8.41
C ARG A 417 -32.75 7.56 -8.55
N PHE A 418 -32.67 6.67 -7.56
CA PHE A 418 -31.69 5.59 -7.46
C PHE A 418 -32.35 4.20 -7.46
N ALA A 419 -33.58 4.09 -7.97
CA ALA A 419 -34.28 2.81 -8.06
C ALA A 419 -33.58 1.82 -9.01
N GLY A 420 -32.89 2.33 -10.04
CA GLY A 420 -32.13 1.53 -11.00
C GLY A 420 -30.72 1.13 -10.55
N ASP A 421 -30.24 1.65 -9.41
CA ASP A 421 -28.91 1.34 -8.91
C ASP A 421 -28.78 -0.13 -8.53
N ALA A 422 -27.65 -0.73 -8.91
CA ALA A 422 -27.27 -2.08 -8.53
C ALA A 422 -26.77 -2.13 -7.07
N LYS A 423 -27.59 -1.72 -6.11
CA LYS A 423 -27.25 -1.62 -4.67
C LYS A 423 -26.63 -2.89 -4.09
N ARG A 424 -27.03 -4.07 -4.59
CA ARG A 424 -26.47 -5.38 -4.22
C ARG A 424 -24.98 -5.55 -4.57
N ALA A 425 -24.46 -4.73 -5.48
CA ALA A 425 -23.04 -4.71 -5.84
C ALA A 425 -22.18 -4.17 -4.70
N LEU A 426 -22.73 -3.31 -3.83
CA LEU A 426 -22.03 -2.82 -2.64
C LEU A 426 -21.84 -3.97 -1.65
N GLN A 427 -20.62 -4.50 -1.61
CA GLN A 427 -20.23 -5.62 -0.76
C GLN A 427 -18.89 -5.32 -0.06
N PRO A 428 -18.81 -4.25 0.76
CA PRO A 428 -17.55 -3.76 1.35
C PRO A 428 -16.87 -4.82 2.23
N PHE A 429 -17.67 -5.65 2.90
CA PHE A 429 -17.21 -6.76 3.73
C PHE A 429 -17.01 -8.07 2.96
N SER A 430 -17.02 -8.05 1.62
CA SER A 430 -17.02 -9.23 0.74
C SER A 430 -18.20 -10.18 1.03
N ILE A 431 -18.28 -11.28 0.29
CA ILE A 431 -19.30 -12.33 0.46
C ILE A 431 -18.70 -13.73 0.45
N GLY A 432 -19.55 -14.74 0.70
CA GLY A 432 -19.21 -16.16 0.66
C GLY A 432 -18.50 -16.66 1.91
N PRO A 433 -17.89 -17.86 1.85
CA PRO A 433 -17.25 -18.51 3.01
C PRO A 433 -16.14 -17.67 3.65
N ARG A 434 -15.53 -16.78 2.87
CA ARG A 434 -14.38 -15.94 3.25
C ARG A 434 -14.75 -14.45 3.32
N ASN A 435 -15.99 -14.13 3.65
CA ASN A 435 -16.39 -12.75 3.95
C ASN A 435 -15.71 -12.24 5.24
N CYS A 436 -15.74 -10.92 5.46
CA CYS A 436 -15.15 -10.32 6.65
C CYS A 436 -15.77 -10.92 7.92
N ILE A 437 -14.91 -11.44 8.80
CA ILE A 437 -15.34 -11.98 10.09
C ILE A 437 -15.71 -10.87 11.08
N GLY A 438 -15.03 -9.72 10.99
CA GLY A 438 -15.21 -8.55 11.85
C GLY A 438 -16.33 -7.61 11.43
N LYS A 439 -17.20 -7.98 10.48
CA LYS A 439 -18.27 -7.09 9.96
C LYS A 439 -19.13 -6.50 11.08
N ASN A 440 -19.52 -7.32 12.05
CA ASN A 440 -20.40 -6.87 13.14
C ASN A 440 -19.66 -5.92 14.10
N LEU A 441 -18.41 -6.23 14.44
CA LEU A 441 -17.56 -5.38 15.26
C LEU A 441 -17.36 -4.01 14.60
N ALA A 442 -16.92 -4.00 13.34
CA ALA A 442 -16.70 -2.77 12.59
C ALA A 442 -17.99 -1.93 12.54
N ASN A 443 -19.15 -2.53 12.24
CA ASN A 443 -20.41 -1.79 12.25
C ASN A 443 -20.77 -1.22 13.63
N ALA A 444 -20.52 -1.96 14.71
CA ALA A 444 -20.78 -1.49 16.07
C ALA A 444 -19.87 -0.30 16.42
N GLU A 445 -18.56 -0.40 16.16
CA GLU A 445 -17.58 0.67 16.39
C GLU A 445 -17.91 1.91 15.56
N MET A 446 -18.09 1.77 14.25
CA MET A 446 -18.36 2.88 13.33
C MET A 446 -19.64 3.62 13.71
N ARG A 447 -20.72 2.90 14.02
CA ARG A 447 -21.98 3.51 14.43
C ARG A 447 -21.87 4.21 15.77
N MET A 448 -21.19 3.62 16.75
CA MET A 448 -21.05 4.20 18.09
C MET A 448 -20.19 5.47 18.05
N ILE A 449 -19.04 5.41 17.38
CA ILE A 449 -18.15 6.56 17.21
C ILE A 449 -18.86 7.67 16.44
N LEU A 450 -19.53 7.35 15.32
CA LEU A 450 -20.21 8.37 14.50
C LEU A 450 -21.38 9.01 15.25
N SER A 451 -22.22 8.22 15.93
CA SER A 451 -23.35 8.75 16.69
C SER A 451 -22.87 9.71 17.78
N ARG A 452 -21.82 9.34 18.52
CA ARG A 452 -21.28 10.20 19.57
C ARG A 452 -20.55 11.42 19.04
N LEU A 453 -19.91 11.33 17.86
CA LEU A 453 -19.29 12.48 17.20
C LEU A 453 -20.34 13.54 16.87
N ILE A 454 -21.46 13.10 16.30
CA ILE A 454 -22.60 13.96 15.95
C ILE A 454 -23.31 14.52 17.19
N TRP A 455 -23.43 13.71 18.24
CA TRP A 455 -24.00 14.14 19.52
C TRP A 455 -23.16 15.24 20.18
N ASN A 456 -21.83 15.09 20.22
CA ASN A 456 -20.94 15.96 20.98
C ASN A 456 -20.47 17.22 20.23
N PHE A 457 -20.40 17.19 18.89
CA PHE A 457 -19.72 18.25 18.13
C PHE A 457 -20.51 18.72 16.91
N ASP A 458 -20.34 20.00 16.57
CA ASP A 458 -20.69 20.53 15.25
C ASP A 458 -19.46 20.47 14.34
N ILE A 459 -19.50 19.59 13.35
CA ILE A 459 -18.37 19.34 12.44
C ILE A 459 -18.24 20.48 11.41
N ARG A 460 -17.03 21.00 11.24
CA ARG A 460 -16.69 22.01 10.21
C ARG A 460 -15.39 21.63 9.50
N ALA A 461 -15.30 21.92 8.21
CA ALA A 461 -14.09 21.72 7.43
C ALA A 461 -12.95 22.62 7.93
N GLY A 462 -11.74 22.04 8.09
CA GLY A 462 -10.52 22.82 8.27
C GLY A 462 -9.97 23.35 6.93
N GLU A 463 -9.10 24.35 6.98
CA GLU A 463 -8.50 24.98 5.78
C GLU A 463 -7.79 23.98 4.86
N ASP A 464 -7.17 22.96 5.46
CA ASP A 464 -6.36 21.95 4.77
C ASP A 464 -7.15 20.70 4.32
N LEU A 465 -8.48 20.70 4.40
CA LEU A 465 -9.30 19.52 4.10
C LEU A 465 -9.06 18.95 2.68
N HIS A 466 -8.82 19.83 1.71
CA HIS A 466 -8.51 19.46 0.32
C HIS A 466 -7.26 18.55 0.22
N LYS A 467 -6.24 18.81 1.04
CA LYS A 467 -5.00 18.01 1.05
C LYS A 467 -5.26 16.56 1.41
N TRP A 468 -6.23 16.27 2.28
CA TRP A 468 -6.56 14.90 2.67
C TRP A 468 -7.08 14.09 1.47
N TYR A 469 -8.01 14.67 0.70
CA TYR A 469 -8.57 14.02 -0.48
C TYR A 469 -7.56 13.93 -1.63
N ASP A 470 -6.72 14.93 -1.81
CA ASP A 470 -5.68 14.91 -2.84
C ASP A 470 -4.58 13.88 -2.52
N ASN A 471 -4.14 13.80 -1.26
CA ASN A 471 -3.13 12.84 -0.80
C ASN A 471 -3.64 11.39 -0.82
N SER A 472 -4.93 11.16 -0.60
CA SER A 472 -5.53 9.83 -0.80
C SER A 472 -5.63 9.44 -2.28
N ASN A 473 -5.70 10.43 -3.18
CA ASN A 473 -5.78 10.23 -4.63
C ASN A 473 -4.42 10.15 -5.35
N GLN A 474 -3.33 10.64 -4.77
CA GLN A 474 -1.99 10.62 -5.36
C GLN A 474 -0.98 9.92 -4.44
N GLN A 475 -0.81 8.60 -4.59
CA GLN A 475 0.18 7.84 -3.80
C GLN A 475 1.42 7.38 -4.59
N VAL A 476 1.79 8.09 -5.66
CA VAL A 476 3.22 8.16 -5.99
C VAL A 476 3.76 9.39 -5.27
N GLN A 477 4.03 9.26 -3.98
CA GLN A 477 4.75 10.30 -3.23
C GLN A 477 6.19 10.31 -3.71
N TYR A 478 6.49 11.15 -4.70
CA TYR A 478 7.86 11.61 -4.91
C TYR A 478 8.32 12.38 -3.67
N ALA A 479 9.62 12.35 -3.37
CA ALA A 479 10.15 13.02 -2.20
C ALA A 479 9.81 14.52 -2.23
N HIS A 480 9.10 15.00 -1.21
CA HIS A 480 8.71 16.39 -1.05
C HIS A 480 9.70 17.08 -0.09
N TYR A 481 10.33 18.15 -0.56
CA TYR A 481 11.33 18.92 0.19
C TYR A 481 10.86 20.37 0.36
N PRO A 482 9.97 20.66 1.32
CA PRO A 482 9.46 22.03 1.56
C PRO A 482 10.58 23.06 1.76
N SER A 483 11.72 22.65 2.33
CA SER A 483 12.89 23.49 2.56
C SER A 483 13.58 23.97 1.27
N LEU A 484 13.26 23.39 0.11
CA LEU A 484 13.80 23.77 -1.19
C LEU A 484 12.84 24.65 -2.01
N ALA A 485 11.66 24.99 -1.49
CA ALA A 485 10.81 26.00 -2.10
C ALA A 485 11.59 27.32 -2.24
N ASP A 486 11.49 27.96 -3.41
CA ASP A 486 12.21 29.17 -3.80
C ASP A 486 13.76 29.07 -3.80
N LYS A 487 14.32 27.87 -3.57
CA LYS A 487 15.76 27.62 -3.66
C LYS A 487 16.16 27.09 -5.04
N VAL A 488 17.41 27.33 -5.42
CA VAL A 488 17.97 26.82 -6.67
C VAL A 488 18.29 25.34 -6.54
N VAL A 489 17.77 24.53 -7.47
CA VAL A 489 18.04 23.10 -7.55
C VAL A 489 18.62 22.80 -8.93
N VAL A 490 19.88 22.37 -8.97
CA VAL A 490 20.58 22.05 -10.22
C VAL A 490 20.50 20.55 -10.49
N ILE A 491 20.02 20.17 -11.67
CA ILE A 491 19.78 18.77 -12.05
C ILE A 491 20.60 18.45 -13.31
N SER A 492 21.65 17.66 -13.12
CA SER A 492 22.44 17.11 -14.22
C SER A 492 21.68 15.97 -14.91
N GLY A 493 21.66 15.98 -16.24
CA GLY A 493 20.82 15.10 -17.04
C GLY A 493 19.32 15.40 -16.90
N GLY A 494 18.95 16.60 -16.45
CA GLY A 494 17.57 16.96 -16.09
C GLY A 494 16.55 17.04 -17.23
N ALA A 495 16.93 16.74 -18.48
CA ALA A 495 16.06 16.89 -19.64
C ALA A 495 15.12 15.70 -19.89
N THR A 496 15.48 14.49 -19.46
CA THR A 496 14.72 13.25 -19.77
C THR A 496 14.87 12.20 -18.68
N GLY A 497 14.05 11.14 -18.75
CA GLY A 497 14.16 9.99 -17.85
C GLY A 497 14.06 10.37 -16.38
N ILE A 498 14.97 9.85 -15.56
CA ILE A 498 14.98 10.11 -14.11
C ILE A 498 15.23 11.60 -13.82
N GLY A 499 16.19 12.23 -14.52
CA GLY A 499 16.51 13.65 -14.33
C GLY A 499 15.37 14.57 -14.77
N GLY A 500 14.66 14.22 -15.85
CA GLY A 500 13.45 14.92 -16.29
C GLY A 500 12.36 14.89 -15.23
N CYS A 501 12.07 13.70 -14.70
CA CYS A 501 11.09 13.51 -13.62
C CYS A 501 11.47 14.30 -12.35
N MET A 502 12.77 14.35 -11.99
CA MET A 502 13.24 15.19 -10.89
C MET A 502 13.01 16.68 -11.16
N SER A 503 13.29 17.15 -12.38
CA SER A 503 13.12 18.56 -12.77
C SER A 503 11.65 18.99 -12.71
N GLU A 504 10.75 18.16 -13.22
CA GLU A 504 9.31 18.34 -13.11
C GLU A 504 8.85 18.39 -11.65
N THR A 505 9.28 17.41 -10.85
CA THR A 505 8.89 17.30 -9.45
C THR A 505 9.34 18.51 -8.63
N PHE A 506 10.58 18.96 -8.76
CA PHE A 506 11.09 20.13 -8.02
C PHE A 506 10.46 21.45 -8.51
N ALA A 507 10.15 21.56 -9.81
CA ALA A 507 9.46 22.72 -10.34
C ALA A 507 8.03 22.84 -9.77
N HIS A 508 7.29 21.72 -9.69
CA HIS A 508 5.97 21.68 -9.05
C HIS A 508 6.01 21.97 -7.53
N GLN A 509 7.12 21.69 -6.86
CA GLN A 509 7.34 22.06 -5.45
C GLN A 509 7.68 23.55 -5.25
N GLY A 510 7.84 24.31 -6.35
CA GLY A 510 8.19 25.73 -6.30
C GLY A 510 9.67 26.00 -6.12
N SER A 511 10.56 25.04 -6.42
CA SER A 511 12.01 25.30 -6.53
C SER A 511 12.36 26.02 -7.84
N ARG A 512 13.48 26.74 -7.85
CA ARG A 512 14.08 27.33 -9.07
C ARG A 512 14.99 26.29 -9.72
N VAL A 513 14.46 25.55 -10.69
CA VAL A 513 15.17 24.40 -11.29
C VAL A 513 16.13 24.86 -12.38
N ILE A 514 17.38 24.39 -12.34
CA ILE A 514 18.37 24.55 -13.41
C ILE A 514 18.68 23.18 -14.01
N ILE A 515 18.34 22.98 -15.29
CA ILE A 515 18.57 21.77 -16.06
C ILE A 515 19.92 21.87 -16.76
N LEU A 516 20.85 20.97 -16.43
CA LEU A 516 22.11 20.79 -17.16
C LEU A 516 22.04 19.53 -17.99
N ALA A 517 21.88 19.63 -19.30
CA ALA A 517 21.77 18.45 -20.17
C ALA A 517 22.31 18.69 -21.57
N LYS A 518 22.63 17.60 -22.27
CA LYS A 518 23.02 17.62 -23.70
C LYS A 518 21.83 17.74 -24.66
N LEU A 519 20.65 17.31 -24.20
CA LEU A 519 19.48 17.14 -25.05
C LEU A 519 18.64 18.43 -25.08
N ASP A 520 18.92 19.31 -26.04
CA ASP A 520 18.26 20.62 -26.15
C ASP A 520 16.75 20.54 -26.41
N GLU A 521 16.32 19.72 -27.37
CA GLU A 521 14.89 19.60 -27.72
C GLU A 521 14.04 19.04 -26.57
N PRO A 522 14.41 17.91 -25.92
CA PRO A 522 13.68 17.42 -24.77
C PRO A 522 13.67 18.37 -23.57
N ALA A 523 14.76 19.11 -23.34
CA ALA A 523 14.81 20.10 -22.27
C ALA A 523 13.82 21.25 -22.52
N ARG A 524 13.73 21.72 -23.76
CA ARG A 524 12.77 22.76 -24.16
C ARG A 524 11.33 22.28 -24.04
N GLN A 525 11.03 21.08 -24.52
CA GLN A 525 9.69 20.50 -24.38
C GLN A 525 9.27 20.39 -22.92
N LEU A 526 10.17 19.92 -22.05
CA LEU A 526 9.89 19.81 -20.61
C LEU A 526 9.64 21.19 -19.97
N ILE A 527 10.38 22.23 -20.37
CA ILE A 527 10.15 23.59 -19.89
C ILE A 527 8.78 24.12 -20.34
N ASP A 528 8.42 23.91 -21.60
CA ASP A 528 7.14 24.35 -22.18
C ASP A 528 5.96 23.65 -21.48
N ASP A 529 6.07 22.34 -21.25
CA ASP A 529 5.06 21.54 -20.55
C ASP A 529 4.89 22.03 -19.10
N LEU A 530 5.99 22.32 -18.40
CA LEU A 530 5.94 22.83 -17.03
C LEU A 530 5.34 24.24 -16.95
N ALA A 531 5.66 25.11 -17.90
CA ALA A 531 5.08 26.44 -18.00
C ALA A 531 3.56 26.37 -18.25
N ALA A 532 3.11 25.49 -19.14
CA ALA A 532 1.69 25.25 -19.39
C ALA A 532 0.94 24.74 -18.15
N ASN A 533 1.62 24.00 -17.27
CA ASN A 533 1.07 23.47 -16.02
C ASN A 533 1.18 24.42 -14.83
N GLY A 534 1.57 25.68 -15.04
CA GLY A 534 1.50 26.73 -14.03
C GLY A 534 2.50 26.60 -12.87
N VAL A 535 3.70 26.06 -13.13
CA VAL A 535 4.76 26.03 -12.10
C VAL A 535 5.15 27.43 -11.65
N LYS A 536 5.49 27.59 -10.35
CA LYS A 536 5.82 28.88 -9.73
C LYS A 536 7.05 29.56 -10.37
N HIS A 537 8.05 28.76 -10.73
CA HIS A 537 9.27 29.22 -11.42
C HIS A 537 9.52 28.37 -12.65
N SER A 538 9.63 29.00 -13.82
CA SER A 538 10.04 28.30 -15.04
C SER A 538 11.48 27.77 -14.90
N PRO A 539 11.75 26.49 -15.23
CA PRO A 539 13.11 25.97 -15.18
C PRO A 539 14.04 26.67 -16.18
N GLU A 540 15.29 26.88 -15.78
CA GLU A 540 16.36 27.37 -16.64
C GLU A 540 17.11 26.19 -17.26
N PHE A 541 17.44 26.24 -18.56
CA PHE A 541 18.21 25.19 -19.23
C PHE A 541 19.56 25.69 -19.70
N HIS A 542 20.62 24.94 -19.38
CA HIS A 542 21.95 25.14 -19.93
C HIS A 542 22.42 23.87 -20.64
N HIS A 543 22.76 24.03 -21.91
CA HIS A 543 23.41 22.99 -22.68
C HIS A 543 24.76 22.66 -22.04
N CYS A 544 24.96 21.39 -21.69
CA CYS A 544 26.22 20.90 -21.13
C CYS A 544 26.59 19.56 -21.76
N ASP A 545 27.61 19.57 -22.62
CA ASP A 545 28.17 18.36 -23.24
C ASP A 545 29.48 17.96 -22.53
N MET A 546 29.38 16.97 -21.65
CA MET A 546 30.55 16.31 -21.09
C MET A 546 31.18 15.39 -22.13
N THR A 547 32.08 15.94 -22.94
CA THR A 547 32.75 15.15 -23.98
C THR A 547 33.72 14.13 -23.38
N ALA A 548 33.82 12.95 -23.99
CA ALA A 548 34.78 11.93 -23.57
C ALA A 548 36.24 12.43 -23.51
N PRO A 549 36.72 13.29 -24.44
CA PRO A 549 38.03 13.93 -24.34
C PRO A 549 38.18 14.84 -23.12
N TYR A 550 37.16 15.63 -22.79
CA TYR A 550 37.17 16.52 -21.62
C TYR A 550 37.22 15.73 -20.30
N LEU A 551 36.41 14.67 -20.20
CA LEU A 551 36.44 13.77 -19.05
C LEU A 551 37.81 13.08 -18.95
N ARG A 552 38.35 12.56 -20.07
CA ARG A 552 39.66 11.89 -20.11
C ARG A 552 40.81 12.83 -19.77
N SER A 553 40.76 14.09 -20.20
CA SER A 553 41.70 15.14 -19.82
C SER A 553 41.64 15.43 -18.31
N SER A 554 40.43 15.62 -17.78
CA SER A 554 40.19 15.89 -16.36
C SER A 554 40.67 14.75 -15.45
N LEU A 555 40.48 13.50 -15.87
CA LEU A 555 41.00 12.29 -15.21
C LEU A 555 42.54 12.20 -15.31
N ASN A 556 43.12 12.51 -16.47
CA ASN A 556 44.58 12.52 -16.67
C ASN A 556 45.28 13.50 -15.74
N VAL A 557 44.72 14.71 -15.59
CA VAL A 557 45.29 15.76 -14.73
C VAL A 557 45.14 15.42 -13.24
N ASN A 558 43.95 14.99 -12.81
CA ASN A 558 43.64 14.92 -11.38
C ASN A 558 43.84 13.55 -10.73
N LEU A 559 43.83 12.46 -11.49
CA LEU A 559 43.73 11.10 -10.91
C LEU A 559 44.77 10.12 -11.44
N ARG A 560 45.17 10.27 -12.69
CA ARG A 560 45.97 9.22 -13.35
C ARG A 560 47.38 9.08 -12.76
N HIS A 561 47.98 10.18 -12.31
CA HIS A 561 49.28 10.16 -11.63
C HIS A 561 49.22 9.44 -10.27
N ALA A 562 48.11 9.56 -9.53
CA ALA A 562 47.89 8.85 -8.28
C ALA A 562 47.87 7.32 -8.46
N PHE A 563 47.16 6.87 -9.49
CA PHE A 563 47.07 5.45 -9.83
C PHE A 563 48.43 4.86 -10.20
N PHE A 564 49.21 5.56 -11.04
CA PHE A 564 50.56 5.11 -11.42
C PHE A 564 51.54 5.12 -10.25
N LEU A 565 51.48 6.11 -9.34
CA LEU A 565 52.33 6.15 -8.15
C LEU A 565 52.03 4.95 -7.22
N THR A 566 50.75 4.63 -7.02
CA THR A 566 50.34 3.45 -6.24
C THR A 566 50.84 2.15 -6.87
N GLN A 567 50.73 2.00 -8.19
CA GLN A 567 51.27 0.83 -8.90
C GLN A 567 52.80 0.73 -8.79
N ALA A 568 53.52 1.85 -8.85
CA ALA A 568 54.98 1.87 -8.74
C ALA A 568 55.50 1.54 -7.33
N LEU A 569 54.78 1.97 -6.28
CA LEU A 569 55.15 1.72 -4.88
C LEU A 569 54.78 0.31 -4.39
N MET A 570 53.78 -0.32 -5.02
CA MET A 570 53.21 -1.58 -4.57
C MET A 570 54.23 -2.72 -4.42
N PRO A 571 55.14 -2.97 -5.39
CA PRO A 571 56.13 -4.05 -5.25
C PRO A 571 57.07 -3.86 -4.06
N GLY A 572 57.44 -2.61 -3.76
CA GLY A 572 58.28 -2.27 -2.61
C GLY A 572 57.56 -2.46 -1.27
N LEU A 573 56.27 -2.11 -1.21
CA LEU A 573 55.44 -2.32 -0.02
C LEU A 573 55.22 -3.82 0.26
N VAL A 574 55.01 -4.62 -0.79
CA VAL A 574 54.89 -6.08 -0.68
C VAL A 574 56.22 -6.71 -0.24
N ALA A 575 57.35 -6.26 -0.80
CA ALA A 575 58.67 -6.72 -0.39
C ALA A 575 59.02 -6.35 1.07
N ALA A 576 58.46 -5.25 1.58
CA ALA A 576 58.59 -4.82 2.98
C ALA A 576 57.66 -5.57 3.95
N GLY A 577 56.93 -6.59 3.49
CA GLY A 577 56.08 -7.45 4.33
C GLY A 577 54.69 -6.86 4.62
N ALA A 578 54.27 -5.80 3.92
CA ALA A 578 52.94 -5.24 4.09
C ALA A 578 51.91 -6.05 3.27
N GLY A 579 51.20 -6.97 3.93
CA GLY A 579 50.12 -7.74 3.32
C GLY A 579 48.84 -6.94 2.99
N PRO A 580 47.88 -7.55 2.28
CA PRO A 580 46.60 -6.91 1.96
C PRO A 580 45.88 -6.42 3.22
N GLY A 581 45.67 -5.11 3.33
CA GLY A 581 45.00 -4.47 4.47
C GLY A 581 45.92 -3.97 5.60
N SER A 582 47.23 -4.24 5.58
CA SER A 582 48.17 -3.78 6.62
C SER A 582 48.94 -2.50 6.28
N SER A 583 48.75 -1.93 5.09
CA SER A 583 49.36 -0.67 4.66
C SER A 583 48.35 0.23 3.94
N SER A 584 48.55 1.55 4.05
CA SER A 584 47.68 2.56 3.44
C SER A 584 48.52 3.59 2.69
N VAL A 585 48.23 3.79 1.40
CA VAL A 585 48.81 4.89 0.62
C VAL A 585 47.91 6.11 0.81
N ILE A 586 48.40 7.09 1.55
CA ILE A 586 47.68 8.34 1.80
C ILE A 586 48.05 9.34 0.71
N ASN A 587 47.11 9.62 -0.19
CA ASN A 587 47.27 10.62 -1.22
C ASN A 587 46.56 11.92 -0.84
N MET A 588 47.31 12.97 -0.50
CA MET A 588 46.77 14.27 -0.14
C MET A 588 46.83 15.21 -1.35
N GLY A 589 45.70 15.82 -1.71
CA GLY A 589 45.69 16.87 -2.75
C GLY A 589 46.40 18.14 -2.27
N SER A 590 47.00 18.90 -3.20
CA SER A 590 47.81 20.10 -2.91
C SER A 590 47.14 21.13 -2.00
N ILE A 591 45.81 21.26 -2.05
CA ILE A 591 45.04 22.19 -1.20
C ILE A 591 44.85 21.67 0.23
N ILE A 592 44.64 20.37 0.44
CA ILE A 592 44.28 19.81 1.77
C ILE A 592 45.51 19.75 2.69
N TRP A 593 46.72 19.62 2.12
CA TRP A 593 47.96 19.71 2.89
C TRP A 593 48.32 21.16 3.26
N ALA A 594 47.96 22.13 2.42
CA ALA A 594 48.37 23.53 2.58
C ALA A 594 47.35 24.39 3.33
N ILE A 595 46.06 24.02 3.34
CA ILE A 595 44.99 24.86 3.89
C ILE A 595 44.08 24.00 4.81
N PRO A 596 44.14 24.17 6.14
CA PRO A 596 43.31 23.45 7.09
C PRO A 596 41.93 24.11 7.21
N GLU A 597 41.22 24.25 6.09
CA GLU A 597 39.93 24.96 6.03
C GLU A 597 38.80 23.99 5.68
N THR A 598 37.90 23.75 6.64
CA THR A 598 36.77 22.81 6.54
C THR A 598 35.51 23.43 5.93
N GLY A 599 35.55 24.73 5.56
CA GLY A 599 34.40 25.49 5.10
C GLY A 599 33.99 25.26 3.64
N ALA A 600 34.83 24.63 2.81
CA ALA A 600 34.55 24.39 1.39
C ALA A 600 33.79 23.06 1.17
N VAL A 601 32.58 22.96 1.71
CA VAL A 601 31.78 21.71 1.77
C VAL A 601 31.64 21.02 0.41
N SER A 602 31.39 21.77 -0.68
CA SER A 602 31.26 21.20 -2.03
C SER A 602 32.57 20.61 -2.56
N TYR A 603 33.71 21.24 -2.24
CA TYR A 603 35.03 20.75 -2.63
C TYR A 603 35.41 19.49 -1.84
N VAL A 604 35.16 19.50 -0.53
CA VAL A 604 35.38 18.35 0.37
C VAL A 604 34.51 17.17 -0.03
N ALA A 605 33.22 17.39 -0.30
CA ALA A 605 32.28 16.36 -0.74
C ALA A 605 32.68 15.78 -2.11
N SER A 606 33.08 16.63 -3.05
CA SER A 606 33.55 16.19 -4.38
C SER A 606 34.82 15.35 -4.27
N LYS A 607 35.78 15.75 -3.42
CA LYS A 607 36.98 14.96 -3.17
C LYS A 607 36.67 13.64 -2.45
N ALA A 608 35.76 13.63 -1.49
CA ALA A 608 35.32 12.40 -0.82
C ALA A 608 34.65 11.42 -1.80
N ALA A 609 33.80 11.92 -2.71
CA ALA A 609 33.18 11.11 -3.76
C ALA A 609 34.23 10.52 -4.72
N MET A 610 35.24 11.30 -5.11
CA MET A 610 36.34 10.83 -5.94
C MET A 610 37.22 9.79 -5.22
N VAL A 611 37.51 9.98 -3.94
CA VAL A 611 38.22 8.98 -3.12
C VAL A 611 37.39 7.69 -2.99
N GLY A 612 36.07 7.81 -2.82
CA GLY A 612 35.15 6.68 -2.83
C GLY A 612 35.19 5.91 -4.15
N LEU A 613 35.09 6.63 -5.28
CA LEU A 613 35.16 6.04 -6.62
C LEU A 613 36.49 5.32 -6.85
N ILE A 614 37.62 5.91 -6.48
CA ILE A 614 38.95 5.29 -6.64
C ILE A 614 39.08 4.04 -5.77
N LYS A 615 38.59 4.08 -4.52
CA LYS A 615 38.57 2.91 -3.64
C LYS A 615 37.72 1.78 -4.21
N THR A 616 36.55 2.11 -4.76
CA THR A 616 35.66 1.14 -5.40
C THR A 616 36.29 0.55 -6.67
N LEU A 617 36.93 1.37 -7.51
CA LEU A 617 37.61 0.90 -8.71
C LEU A 617 38.83 0.02 -8.38
N ALA A 618 39.64 0.41 -7.38
CA ALA A 618 40.77 -0.41 -6.92
C ALA A 618 40.31 -1.71 -6.24
N HIS A 619 39.12 -1.73 -5.65
CA HIS A 619 38.52 -2.94 -5.08
C HIS A 619 37.94 -3.87 -6.16
N GLU A 620 37.24 -3.33 -7.16
CA GLU A 620 36.57 -4.14 -8.19
C GLU A 620 37.52 -4.67 -9.27
N PHE A 621 38.48 -3.84 -9.70
CA PHE A 621 39.39 -4.22 -10.77
C PHE A 621 40.71 -4.79 -10.23
N GLY A 622 40.81 -4.92 -8.90
CA GLY A 622 42.03 -5.30 -8.20
C GLY A 622 43.11 -4.21 -8.28
N PRO A 623 44.26 -4.42 -7.61
CA PRO A 623 45.43 -3.56 -7.79
C PRO A 623 45.94 -3.49 -9.24
#